data_AF-A0A2S3ZVM4-F1
#
_entry.id   AF-A0A2S3ZVM4-F1
#
_cell.length_a   1.000
_cell.length_b   1.000
_cell.length_c   1.000
_cell.angle_alpha   90.00
_cell.angle_beta   90.00
_cell.angle_gamma   90.00
#
_symmetry.space_group_name_H-M   'P 1'
#
loop_
_entity.id
_entity.type
_entity.pdbx_description
1 polymer ?
#
loop_
_entity_poly.entity_id
_entity_poly.type
_entity_poly.pdbx_seq_one_letter_code
_entity_poly.pdbx_strand_id
1 'polypeptide(L)' 'MEFPRAMGQPATRALALAGLTRYEQLVDVSAAELLQLHGVGPKAIRLLREELTLRGLAFDGD' A
#
# COMPACT_ATOMS: atom_id res chain seq x y z
N MET A 1 6.46 -10.04 -3.31
CA MET A 1 5.68 -8.89 -2.80
C MET A 1 4.53 -9.45 -1.99
N GLU A 2 4.32 -8.89 -0.80
CA GLU A 2 3.35 -9.40 0.18
C GLU A 2 1.91 -8.92 -0.05
N PHE A 3 1.73 -7.89 -0.87
CA PHE A 3 0.42 -7.25 -1.00
C PHE A 3 -0.62 -8.07 -1.78
N PRO A 4 -1.93 -7.83 -1.54
CA PRO A 4 -2.99 -8.63 -2.13
C PRO A 4 -3.06 -8.47 -3.65
N ARG A 5 -3.20 -9.58 -4.37
CA ARG A 5 -3.43 -9.55 -5.84
C ARG A 5 -4.70 -8.79 -6.23
N ALA A 6 -5.66 -8.67 -5.31
CA ALA A 6 -6.93 -7.97 -5.49
C ALA A 6 -6.81 -6.45 -5.70
N MET A 7 -5.64 -5.84 -5.42
CA MET A 7 -5.36 -4.43 -5.70
C MET A 7 -5.22 -4.12 -7.19
N GLY A 8 -4.97 -5.14 -8.02
CA GLY A 8 -4.76 -5.00 -9.46
C GLY A 8 -3.30 -4.76 -9.84
N GLN A 9 -3.00 -5.02 -11.12
CA GLN A 9 -1.64 -4.94 -11.66
C GLN A 9 -1.03 -3.52 -11.60
N PRO A 10 -1.77 -2.42 -11.86
CA PRO A 10 -1.19 -1.07 -11.81
C PRO A 10 -0.64 -0.72 -10.42
N ALA A 11 -1.43 -0.91 -9.36
CA ALA A 11 -1.01 -0.62 -8.00
C ALA A 11 0.17 -1.49 -7.56
N THR A 12 0.13 -2.79 -7.90
CA THR A 12 1.22 -3.73 -7.61
C THR A 12 2.54 -3.27 -8.24
N ARG A 13 2.52 -2.84 -9.51
CA ARG A 13 3.71 -2.35 -10.21
C ARG A 13 4.19 -1.01 -9.65
N ALA A 14 3.28 -0.09 -9.36
CA ALA A 14 3.61 1.21 -8.80
C ALA A 14 4.32 1.09 -7.45
N LEU A 15 3.81 0.24 -6.54
CA LEU A 15 4.43 -0.03 -5.25
C LEU A 15 5.82 -0.68 -5.40
N ALA A 16 5.94 -1.65 -6.31
CA ALA A 16 7.22 -2.30 -6.57
C ALA A 16 8.27 -1.32 -7.14
N LEU A 17 7.86 -0.42 -8.03
CA LEU A 17 8.73 0.65 -8.55
C LEU A 17 9.14 1.65 -7.47
N ALA A 18 8.28 1.88 -6.47
CA ALA A 18 8.60 2.67 -5.28
C ALA A 18 9.44 1.92 -4.23
N GLY A 19 9.85 0.66 -4.50
CA GLY A 19 10.61 -0.16 -3.55
C GLY A 19 9.79 -0.71 -2.37
N LEU A 20 8.48 -0.50 -2.38
CA LEU A 20 7.54 -0.99 -1.37
C LEU A 20 7.09 -2.38 -1.78
N THR A 21 7.55 -3.40 -1.05
CA THR A 21 7.24 -4.81 -1.37
C THR A 21 6.74 -5.60 -0.18
N ARG A 22 6.82 -5.02 1.02
CA ARG A 22 6.44 -5.59 2.32
C ARG A 22 5.53 -4.65 3.09
N TYR A 23 4.69 -5.19 3.97
CA TYR A 23 3.77 -4.40 4.80
C TYR A 23 4.50 -3.49 5.80
N GLU A 24 5.62 -3.96 6.35
CA GLU A 24 6.44 -3.21 7.32
C GLU A 24 6.97 -1.90 6.73
N GLN A 25 7.17 -1.83 5.41
CA GLN A 25 7.63 -0.60 4.75
C GLN A 25 6.51 0.44 4.59
N LEU A 26 5.25 0.03 4.78
CA LEU A 26 4.11 0.93 4.64
C LEU A 26 3.88 1.78 5.90
N VAL A 27 4.54 1.46 7.02
CA VAL A 27 4.44 2.26 8.25
C VAL A 27 5.18 3.58 8.16
N ASP A 28 6.12 3.68 7.22
CA ASP A 28 6.95 4.87 6.98
C ASP A 28 6.38 5.78 5.88
N VAL A 29 5.18 5.48 5.35
CA VAL A 29 4.53 6.25 4.29
C VAL A 29 3.06 6.46 4.60
N SER A 30 2.55 7.64 4.26
CA SER A 30 1.14 7.97 4.42
C SER A 30 0.31 7.42 3.25
N ALA A 31 -0.99 7.20 3.50
CA ALA A 31 -1.94 6.86 2.44
C ALA A 31 -2.01 7.95 1.34
N ALA A 32 -1.78 9.21 1.69
CA ALA A 32 -1.78 10.34 0.76
C ALA A 32 -0.59 10.31 -0.21
N GLU A 33 0.60 9.95 0.27
CA GLU A 33 1.79 9.76 -0.58
C GLU A 33 1.61 8.59 -1.54
N LEU A 34 1.05 7.48 -1.06
CA LEU A 34 0.76 6.34 -1.91
C LEU A 34 -0.23 6.68 -3.03
N LEU A 35 -1.21 7.56 -2.77
CA LEU A 35 -2.15 8.03 -3.79
C LEU A 35 -1.50 8.91 -4.87
N GLN A 36 -0.29 9.44 -4.64
CA GLN A 36 0.47 10.15 -5.68
C GLN A 36 1.13 9.19 -6.68
N LEU A 37 1.26 7.91 -6.36
CA LEU A 37 1.84 6.92 -7.26
C LEU A 37 0.87 6.59 -8.40
N HIS A 38 1.27 6.87 -9.64
CA HIS A 38 0.46 6.55 -10.82
C HIS A 38 0.09 5.05 -10.85
N GLY A 39 -1.21 4.75 -10.76
CA GLY A 39 -1.75 3.40 -10.72
C GLY A 39 -2.16 2.91 -9.34
N VAL A 40 -1.86 3.63 -8.27
CA VAL A 40 -2.39 3.40 -6.92
C VAL A 40 -3.66 4.21 -6.74
N GLY A 41 -4.79 3.53 -6.56
CA GLY A 41 -6.09 4.16 -6.35
C GLY A 41 -6.67 3.88 -4.96
N PRO A 42 -7.80 4.52 -4.61
CA PRO A 42 -8.45 4.36 -3.31
C PRO A 42 -8.75 2.90 -2.92
N LYS A 43 -9.04 2.04 -3.91
CA LYS A 43 -9.24 0.59 -3.67
C LYS A 43 -7.97 -0.09 -3.13
N ALA A 44 -6.80 0.26 -3.66
CA ALA A 44 -5.54 -0.31 -3.19
C ALA A 44 -5.25 0.17 -1.77
N ILE A 45 -5.44 1.45 -1.48
CA ILE A 45 -5.31 2.01 -0.12
C ILE A 45 -6.21 1.29 0.87
N ARG A 46 -7.50 1.09 0.53
CA ARG A 46 -8.43 0.36 1.41
C ARG A 46 -7.93 -1.06 1.71
N LEU A 47 -7.50 -1.80 0.69
CA LEU A 47 -7.00 -3.17 0.87
C LEU A 47 -5.71 -3.22 1.69
N LEU A 48 -4.77 -2.29 1.46
CA LEU A 48 -3.55 -2.20 2.25
C LEU A 48 -3.85 -1.84 3.70
N ARG A 49 -4.76 -0.89 3.95
CA ARG A 49 -5.20 -0.53 5.31
C ARG A 49 -5.81 -1.72 6.04
N GLU A 50 -6.72 -2.46 5.40
CA GLU A 50 -7.31 -3.67 5.98
C GLU A 50 -6.22 -4.68 6.39
N GLU A 51 -5.24 -4.93 5.53
CA GLU A 51 -4.13 -5.83 5.81
C GLU A 51 -3.18 -5.31 6.90
N LEU A 52 -2.89 -4.01 6.94
CA LEU A 52 -2.08 -3.38 7.98
C LEU A 52 -2.76 -3.54 9.34
N THR A 53 -4.07 -3.24 9.44
CA THR A 53 -4.85 -3.40 10.67
C THR A 53 -4.81 -4.84 11.18
N LEU A 54 -4.95 -5.83 10.30
CA LEU A 54 -4.86 -7.26 10.67
C LEU A 54 -3.49 -7.65 11.25
N ARG A 55 -2.45 -6.87 10.96
CA ARG A 55 -1.08 -7.07 11.44
C ARG A 55 -0.72 -6.17 12.63
N GLY A 56 -1.66 -5.34 13.10
CA GLY A 56 -1.38 -4.35 14.14
C GLY A 56 -0.45 -3.22 13.66
N LEU A 57 -0.41 -2.96 12.35
CA LEU A 57 0.32 -1.87 11.71
C LEU A 57 -0.66 -0.79 11.24
N ALA A 58 -0.13 0.39 10.93
CA ALA A 58 -0.86 1.50 10.30
C ALA A 58 0.06 2.22 9.29
N PHE A 59 -0.52 3.05 8.43
CA PHE A 59 0.27 3.99 7.62
C PHE A 59 0.86 5.09 8.51
N ASP A 60 1.84 5.83 8.00
CA ASP A 60 2.29 7.04 8.70
C ASP A 60 1.14 8.06 8.78
N GLY A 61 0.87 8.51 10.00
CA GLY A 61 -0.20 9.47 10.33
C GLY A 61 -1.62 8.91 10.37
N ASP A 62 -1.84 7.60 10.21
CA ASP A 62 -3.15 6.94 10.44
C ASP A 62 -3.41 6.65 11.94
#